data_AF-A0A7S3QCB3-F1
#
_entry.id   AF-A0A7S3QCB3-F1
#
_cell.length_a   1.000
_cell.length_b   1.000
_cell.length_c   1.000
_cell.angle_alpha   90.00
_cell.angle_beta   90.00
_cell.angle_gamma   90.00
#
_symmetry.space_group_name_H-M   'P 1'
#
loop_
_entity.id
_entity.type
_entity.pdbx_description
1 polymer ?
#
loop_
_entity_poly.entity_id
_entity_poly.type
_entity_poly.pdbx_seq_one_letter_code
_entity_poly.pdbx_strand_id
1 'polypeptide(L)'
;LIAFGTAVGMSSTGSRIIIGDPYDNNFTGRVHVFDYDGTTWGNVYQTDLSGTSGSRFGYAVGISADELRIIISAPYESVNGINYTGQTKVFEDTGSSWEQLGQDLNGSAASDYSGDSVAMAGNGERVV
;
A
#
# COMPACT_ATOMS: atom_id res chain seq x y z
N LEU A 1 9.43 -13.19 10.88
CA LEU A 1 7.96 -13.33 10.89
C LEU A 1 7.55 -13.27 9.43
N ILE A 2 6.80 -14.25 8.91
CA ILE A 2 6.30 -14.20 7.53
C ILE A 2 4.91 -13.59 7.61
N ALA A 3 4.69 -12.43 7.00
CA ALA A 3 3.43 -11.68 7.12
C ALA A 3 2.83 -11.29 5.77
N PHE A 4 3.35 -11.85 4.69
CA PHE A 4 2.76 -11.82 3.37
C PHE A 4 1.30 -12.27 3.43
N GLY A 5 0.39 -11.41 2.97
CA GLY A 5 -1.05 -11.66 3.03
C GLY A 5 -1.74 -11.10 4.26
N THR A 6 -1.07 -10.27 5.07
CA THR A 6 -1.74 -9.56 6.19
C THR A 6 -2.88 -8.68 5.69
N ALA A 7 -2.70 -8.06 4.52
CA ALA A 7 -3.75 -7.36 3.81
C ALA A 7 -3.71 -7.73 2.33
N VAL A 8 -4.89 -7.82 1.71
CA VAL A 8 -5.05 -8.17 0.30
C VAL A 8 -6.09 -7.25 -0.34
N GLY A 9 -5.77 -6.72 -1.50
CA GLY A 9 -6.70 -6.04 -2.40
C GLY A 9 -6.75 -6.74 -3.75
N MET A 10 -7.89 -6.68 -4.41
CA MET A 10 -8.10 -7.27 -5.74
C MET A 10 -8.87 -6.30 -6.62
N SER A 11 -8.46 -6.19 -7.88
CA SER A 11 -9.17 -5.37 -8.87
C SER A 11 -10.55 -5.95 -9.19
N SER A 12 -11.43 -5.12 -9.76
CA SER A 12 -12.80 -5.55 -10.10
C SER A 12 -12.86 -6.65 -11.17
N THR A 13 -11.84 -6.74 -12.01
CA THR A 13 -11.68 -7.78 -13.05
C THR A 13 -11.06 -9.06 -12.49
N GLY A 14 -10.43 -8.99 -11.31
CA GLY A 14 -9.69 -10.11 -10.72
C GLY A 14 -8.35 -10.40 -11.40
N SER A 15 -7.89 -9.54 -12.32
CA SER A 15 -6.59 -9.69 -12.99
C SER A 15 -5.41 -9.16 -12.20
N ARG A 16 -5.63 -8.27 -11.23
CA ARG A 16 -4.58 -7.69 -10.39
C ARG A 16 -4.88 -7.89 -8.92
N ILE A 17 -3.87 -8.31 -8.16
CA ILE A 17 -3.91 -8.37 -6.70
C ILE A 17 -2.75 -7.58 -6.10
N ILE A 18 -3.01 -7.00 -4.94
CA ILE A 18 -2.01 -6.36 -4.10
C ILE A 18 -1.96 -7.05 -2.75
N ILE A 19 -0.75 -7.29 -2.26
CA ILE A 19 -0.53 -8.05 -1.03
C ILE A 19 0.43 -7.28 -0.12
N GLY A 20 -0.04 -6.98 1.08
CA GLY A 20 0.78 -6.40 2.14
C GLY A 20 1.61 -7.44 2.89
N ASP A 21 2.87 -7.11 3.13
CA ASP A 21 3.80 -7.80 4.03
C ASP A 21 4.41 -6.78 5.02
N PRO A 22 3.62 -6.28 5.98
CA PRO A 22 4.03 -5.17 6.85
C PRO A 22 5.16 -5.52 7.82
N TYR A 23 5.48 -6.80 7.98
CA TYR A 23 6.53 -7.26 8.89
C TYR A 23 7.82 -7.68 8.16
N ASP A 24 7.87 -7.50 6.84
CA ASP A 24 9.09 -7.68 6.06
C ASP A 24 10.20 -6.71 6.48
N ASN A 25 11.45 -7.16 6.30
CA ASN A 25 12.67 -6.39 6.49
C ASN A 25 12.68 -5.56 7.79
N ASN A 26 12.60 -6.23 8.94
CA ASN A 26 12.57 -5.60 10.28
C ASN A 26 11.44 -4.56 10.44
N PHE A 27 10.21 -4.93 10.06
CA PHE A 27 9.04 -4.06 10.16
C PHE A 27 9.11 -2.81 9.28
N THR A 28 9.99 -2.79 8.28
CA THR A 28 9.95 -1.76 7.23
C THR A 28 8.64 -1.88 6.45
N GLY A 29 8.25 -3.14 6.17
CA GLY A 29 7.04 -3.44 5.45
C GLY A 29 7.17 -3.25 3.94
N ARG A 30 6.38 -4.03 3.20
CA ARG A 30 6.40 -4.10 1.74
C ARG A 30 4.99 -4.35 1.20
N VAL A 31 4.75 -3.92 -0.03
CA VAL A 31 3.58 -4.33 -0.81
C VAL A 31 4.04 -4.93 -2.14
N HIS A 32 3.45 -6.07 -2.45
CA HIS A 32 3.62 -6.78 -3.71
C HIS A 32 2.41 -6.58 -4.60
N VAL A 33 2.64 -6.47 -5.91
CA VAL A 33 1.56 -6.34 -6.90
C VAL A 33 1.76 -7.41 -7.96
N PHE A 34 0.72 -8.21 -8.19
CA PHE A 34 0.74 -9.30 -9.17
C PHE A 34 -0.37 -9.13 -10.20
N ASP A 35 -0.03 -9.41 -11.45
CA ASP A 35 -0.98 -9.53 -12.56
C ASP A 35 -1.12 -10.98 -13.01
N TYR A 36 -2.34 -11.32 -13.41
CA TYR A 36 -2.68 -12.59 -14.03
C TYR A 36 -2.71 -12.42 -15.55
N ASP A 37 -1.85 -13.15 -16.24
CA ASP A 37 -1.77 -13.11 -17.72
C ASP A 37 -2.79 -14.02 -18.42
N GLY A 38 -3.69 -14.66 -17.66
CA GLY A 38 -4.61 -15.69 -18.16
C GLY A 38 -4.11 -17.12 -17.95
N THR A 39 -2.87 -17.29 -17.49
CA THR A 39 -2.25 -18.60 -17.21
C THR A 39 -1.48 -18.62 -15.90
N THR A 40 -0.72 -17.57 -15.61
CA THR A 40 0.15 -17.46 -14.43
C THR A 40 0.04 -16.09 -13.77
N TRP A 41 0.41 -16.04 -12.49
CA TRP A 41 0.57 -14.80 -11.74
C TRP A 41 2.04 -14.36 -11.80
N GLY A 42 2.29 -13.12 -12.19
CA GLY A 42 3.62 -12.51 -12.24
C GLY A 42 3.65 -11.16 -11.52
N ASN A 43 4.81 -10.78 -10.98
CA ASN A 43 4.99 -9.44 -10.41
C ASN A 43 4.89 -8.39 -11.51
N VAL A 44 4.15 -7.31 -11.24
CA VAL A 44 3.95 -6.23 -12.23
C VAL A 44 5.26 -5.45 -12.45
N TYR A 45 6.09 -5.29 -11.41
CA TYR A 45 7.42 -4.67 -11.49
C TYR A 45 8.43 -5.37 -10.58
N GLN A 46 9.73 -5.23 -10.88
CA GLN A 46 10.79 -5.76 -10.01
C GLN A 46 11.03 -4.93 -8.74
N THR A 47 10.62 -3.65 -8.75
CA THR A 47 10.78 -2.77 -7.59
C THR A 47 9.53 -2.88 -6.72
N ASP A 48 9.68 -3.54 -5.57
CA ASP A 48 8.63 -3.59 -4.57
C ASP A 48 8.44 -2.21 -3.90
N LEU A 49 7.20 -1.88 -3.59
CA LEU A 49 6.85 -0.72 -2.79
C LEU A 49 7.21 -1.01 -1.34
N SER A 50 8.03 -0.16 -0.71
CA SER A 50 8.52 -0.38 0.65
C SER A 50 8.40 0.88 1.50
N GLY A 51 8.25 0.66 2.81
CA GLY A 51 8.17 1.74 3.79
C GLY A 51 9.53 2.21 4.30
N THR A 52 9.47 2.97 5.38
CA THR A 52 10.64 3.27 6.21
C THR A 52 10.75 2.27 7.37
N SER A 53 11.91 2.21 8.03
CA SER A 53 12.16 1.26 9.11
C SER A 53 11.13 1.40 10.24
N GLY A 54 10.45 0.30 10.58
CA GLY A 54 9.45 0.26 11.66
C GLY A 54 8.07 0.80 11.29
N SER A 55 7.89 1.32 10.08
CA SER A 55 6.63 1.94 9.61
C SER A 55 5.49 0.93 9.42
N ARG A 56 5.85 -0.34 9.17
CA ARG A 56 4.93 -1.44 8.81
C ARG A 56 4.10 -1.12 7.57
N PHE A 57 4.75 -0.57 6.55
CA PHE A 57 4.13 -0.27 5.27
C PHE A 57 3.49 -1.50 4.62
N GLY A 58 2.31 -1.33 4.04
CA GLY A 58 1.50 -2.46 3.58
C GLY A 58 0.60 -3.05 4.67
N TYR A 59 0.38 -2.33 5.77
CA TYR A 59 -0.50 -2.79 6.85
C TYR A 59 -1.95 -2.95 6.37
N ALA A 60 -2.45 -1.94 5.65
CA ALA A 60 -3.68 -2.01 4.90
C ALA A 60 -3.43 -1.54 3.46
N VAL A 61 -4.18 -2.12 2.53
CA VAL A 61 -4.02 -1.87 1.09
C VAL A 61 -5.37 -1.78 0.39
N GLY A 62 -5.45 -1.05 -0.73
CA GLY A 62 -6.62 -1.00 -1.61
C GLY A 62 -6.21 -0.71 -3.05
N ILE A 63 -7.07 -1.06 -4.00
CA ILE A 63 -6.84 -0.90 -5.44
C ILE A 63 -8.09 -0.32 -6.12
N SER A 64 -7.90 0.53 -7.12
CA SER A 64 -8.97 1.07 -7.95
C SER A 64 -9.50 0.03 -8.94
N ALA A 65 -10.71 0.25 -9.45
CA ALA A 65 -11.34 -0.67 -10.39
C ALA A 65 -10.64 -0.71 -11.75
N ASP A 66 -10.01 0.40 -12.14
CA ASP A 66 -9.22 0.53 -13.37
C ASP A 66 -7.78 0.00 -13.24
N GLU A 67 -7.41 -0.53 -12.07
CA GLU A 67 -6.10 -1.13 -11.78
C GLU A 67 -4.91 -0.15 -11.77
N LEU A 68 -5.16 1.14 -12.02
CA LEU A 68 -4.11 2.15 -12.16
C LEU A 68 -3.67 2.75 -10.83
N ARG A 69 -4.46 2.61 -9.76
CA ARG A 69 -4.15 3.24 -8.47
C ARG A 69 -4.25 2.26 -7.33
N ILE A 70 -3.35 2.45 -6.37
CA ILE A 70 -3.34 1.70 -5.13
C ILE A 70 -3.14 2.65 -3.96
N ILE A 71 -3.73 2.29 -2.83
CA ILE A 71 -3.51 2.95 -1.54
C ILE A 71 -2.80 1.99 -0.60
N ILE A 72 -1.82 2.51 0.12
CA ILE A 72 -1.02 1.73 1.05
C ILE A 72 -0.82 2.53 2.33
N SER A 73 -1.05 1.90 3.47
CA SER A 73 -0.81 2.50 4.77
C SER A 73 0.40 1.95 5.52
N ALA A 74 0.91 2.79 6.42
CA ALA A 74 1.97 2.55 7.37
C ALA A 74 1.58 3.20 8.72
N PRO A 75 0.70 2.58 9.52
CA PRO A 75 0.14 3.18 10.73
C PRO A 75 1.18 3.47 11.83
N TYR A 76 2.39 2.91 11.72
CA TYR A 76 3.47 3.11 12.69
C TYR A 76 4.55 4.08 12.20
N GLU A 77 4.32 4.72 11.05
CA GLU A 77 5.17 5.81 10.59
C GLU A 77 5.14 6.99 11.57
N SER A 78 6.30 7.60 11.77
CA SER A 78 6.49 8.75 12.66
C SER A 78 6.85 9.98 11.85
N VAL A 79 5.89 10.87 11.66
CA VAL A 79 6.02 11.99 10.72
C VAL A 79 6.40 13.27 11.47
N ASN A 80 7.40 14.00 10.95
CA ASN A 80 7.84 15.30 11.48
C ASN A 80 8.18 15.29 12.99
N GLY A 81 8.72 14.17 13.49
CA GLY A 81 9.09 14.00 14.89
C GLY A 81 7.92 13.68 15.84
N ILE A 82 6.72 13.45 15.30
CA ILE A 82 5.56 13.00 16.06
C ILE A 82 5.48 11.47 15.92
N ASN A 83 5.55 10.78 17.05
CA ASN A 83 5.60 9.32 17.07
C ASN A 83 4.27 8.70 16.67
N TYR A 84 4.31 7.73 15.76
CA TYR A 84 3.16 6.88 15.39
C TYR A 84 1.92 7.67 14.97
N THR A 85 2.11 8.77 14.22
CA THR A 85 1.00 9.47 13.58
C THR A 85 0.28 8.57 12.58
N GLY A 86 1.04 7.65 11.96
CA GLY A 86 0.58 6.90 10.82
C GLY A 86 0.64 7.72 9.54
N GLN A 87 0.74 7.02 8.42
CA GLN A 87 0.84 7.60 7.10
C GLN A 87 0.13 6.70 6.09
N THR A 88 -0.53 7.31 5.13
CA THR A 88 -1.10 6.64 3.96
C THR A 88 -0.58 7.30 2.70
N LYS A 89 -0.25 6.49 1.70
CA LYS A 89 0.23 6.93 0.38
C LYS A 89 -0.65 6.37 -0.72
N VAL A 90 -0.80 7.13 -1.78
CA VAL A 90 -1.45 6.69 -3.03
C VAL A 90 -0.39 6.60 -4.10
N PHE A 91 -0.39 5.50 -4.85
CA PHE A 91 0.49 5.31 -5.99
C PHE A 91 -0.32 5.12 -7.26
N GLU A 92 0.21 5.61 -8.37
CA GLU A 92 -0.32 5.45 -9.71
C GLU A 92 0.65 4.63 -10.56
N ASP A 93 0.11 3.72 -11.35
CA ASP A 93 0.85 2.90 -12.31
C ASP A 93 1.14 3.73 -13.57
N THR A 94 2.42 3.94 -13.87
CA THR A 94 2.87 4.67 -15.06
C THR A 94 3.03 3.77 -16.30
N GLY A 95 2.77 2.47 -16.17
CA GLY A 95 3.07 1.44 -17.16
C GLY A 95 4.49 0.90 -17.09
N SER A 96 5.36 1.50 -16.27
CA SER A 96 6.74 1.04 -16.05
C SER A 96 7.18 0.98 -14.59
N SER A 97 6.44 1.66 -13.71
CA SER A 97 6.72 1.78 -12.29
C SER A 97 5.47 2.27 -11.55
N TRP A 98 5.46 2.07 -10.24
CA TRP A 98 4.55 2.77 -9.34
C TRP A 98 5.15 4.10 -8.92
N GLU A 99 4.44 5.20 -9.15
CA GLU A 99 4.84 6.53 -8.71
C GLU A 99 3.84 7.10 -7.71
N GLN A 100 4.32 7.82 -6.70
CA GLN A 100 3.43 8.37 -5.69
C GLN A 100 2.58 9.50 -6.29
N LEU A 101 1.26 9.39 -6.15
CA LEU A 101 0.30 10.39 -6.59
C LEU A 101 0.03 11.39 -5.47
N GLY A 102 0.61 12.58 -5.60
CA GLY A 102 0.41 13.68 -4.66
C GLY A 102 1.15 13.50 -3.33
N GLN A 103 0.71 14.26 -2.31
CA GLN A 103 1.35 14.31 -1.00
C GLN A 103 0.94 13.15 -0.09
N ASP A 104 1.74 12.93 0.97
CA ASP A 104 1.42 11.97 2.02
C ASP A 104 0.14 12.36 2.78
N LEU A 105 -0.67 11.36 3.10
CA LEU A 105 -1.83 11.50 3.98
C LEU A 105 -1.41 11.11 5.40
N ASN A 106 -0.94 12.08 6.16
CA ASN A 106 -0.40 11.87 7.51
C ASN A 106 -1.48 12.00 8.58
N GLY A 107 -1.40 11.18 9.63
CA GLY A 107 -2.14 11.43 10.86
C GLY A 107 -1.68 12.73 11.54
N SER A 108 -2.50 13.22 12.47
CA SER A 108 -2.37 14.58 12.99
C SER A 108 -1.75 14.67 14.39
N ALA A 109 -1.81 13.59 15.16
CA ALA A 109 -1.33 13.53 16.53
C ALA A 109 -0.56 12.25 16.82
N ALA A 110 0.19 12.28 17.92
CA ALA A 110 0.98 11.14 18.36
C ALA A 110 0.07 9.96 18.71
N SER A 111 0.46 8.76 18.29
CA SER A 111 -0.33 7.54 18.50
C SER A 111 -1.73 7.58 17.89
N ASP A 112 -1.94 8.38 16.83
CA ASP A 112 -3.17 8.32 16.03
C ASP A 112 -3.29 6.99 15.28
N TYR A 113 -2.16 6.39 14.89
CA TYR A 113 -2.10 5.19 14.05
C TYR A 113 -2.96 5.30 12.79
N SER A 114 -3.02 6.50 12.19
CA SER A 114 -3.82 6.75 11.01
C SER A 114 -3.44 5.81 9.87
N GLY A 115 -4.45 5.27 9.18
CA GLY A 115 -4.26 4.24 8.15
C GLY A 115 -4.26 2.80 8.68
N ASP A 116 -4.71 2.53 9.91
CA ASP A 116 -4.96 1.16 10.39
C ASP A 116 -5.91 0.37 9.45
N SER A 117 -6.86 1.08 8.84
CA SER A 117 -7.66 0.63 7.70
C SER A 117 -7.64 1.68 6.59
N VAL A 118 -7.75 1.24 5.34
CA VAL A 118 -7.93 2.12 4.18
C VAL A 118 -8.97 1.55 3.24
N ALA A 119 -9.65 2.41 2.49
CA ALA A 119 -10.42 2.04 1.33
C ALA A 119 -10.16 3.00 0.16
N MET A 120 -10.19 2.46 -1.06
CA MET A 120 -10.12 3.23 -2.29
C MET A 120 -11.45 3.09 -3.04
N ALA A 121 -12.00 4.21 -3.50
CA ALA A 121 -13.16 4.20 -4.37
C ALA A 121 -12.81 3.57 -5.72
N GLY A 122 -13.79 2.93 -6.37
CA GLY A 122 -13.56 2.25 -7.65
C GLY A 122 -13.01 3.17 -8.76
N ASN A 123 -13.36 4.46 -8.74
CA ASN A 123 -12.82 5.44 -9.69
C ASN A 123 -11.40 5.94 -9.34
N GLY A 124 -10.82 5.49 -8.22
CA GLY A 124 -9.47 5.84 -7.80
C GLY A 124 -9.26 7.29 -7.37
N GLU A 125 -10.31 8.10 -7.22
CA GLU A 125 -10.20 9.53 -6.87
C GLU A 125 -10.47 9.85 -5.40
N ARG A 126 -10.98 8.87 -4.65
CA ARG A 126 -11.33 9.05 -3.23
C ARG A 126 -10.77 7.91 -2.40
N VAL A 127 -10.29 8.27 -1.23
CA VAL A 127 -9.76 7.36 -0.21
C VAL A 127 -10.34 7.70 1.15
N VAL A 128 -10.55 6.70 2.00
CA VAL A 128 -11.02 6.84 3.39
C VAL A 128 -10.30 5.88 4.32
#